data_AF-E1RHY2-F1
#
_entry.id   AF-E1RHY2-F1
#
_cell.length_a   1.000
_cell.length_b   1.000
_cell.length_c   1.000
_cell.angle_alpha   90.00
_cell.angle_beta   90.00
_cell.angle_gamma   90.00
#
_symmetry.space_group_name_H-M   'P 1'
#
loop_
_entity.id
_entity.type
_entity.pdbx_description
1 polymer ?
#
loop_
_entity_poly.entity_id
_entity_poly.type
_entity_poly.pdbx_seq_one_letter_code
_entity_poly.pdbx_strand_id
1 'polypeptide(L)' 'MISKKILEDGETFSLIIQLTDIATAAHERGDLETRDKALEEIKVIRKQILGQIKESNHNLNNQ' A
#
# COMPACT_ATOMS: atom_id res chain seq x y z
N MET A 1 14.45 0.69 7.08
CA MET A 1 13.56 1.55 7.89
C MET A 1 12.38 1.94 7.04
N ILE A 2 11.22 1.30 7.25
CA ILE A 2 9.96 1.73 6.63
C ILE A 2 9.61 3.06 7.32
N SER A 3 9.65 4.16 6.57
CA SER A 3 9.54 5.51 7.13
C SER A 3 8.28 5.63 7.98
N LYS A 4 8.46 6.02 9.24
CA LYS A 4 7.48 6.17 10.33
C LYS A 4 6.16 6.88 9.94
N LYS A 5 6.16 7.64 8.84
CA LYS A 5 5.04 8.38 8.26
C LYS A 5 3.99 7.51 7.53
N ILE A 6 4.36 6.31 7.04
CA ILE A 6 3.39 5.34 6.48
C ILE A 6 2.51 4.76 7.60
N LEU A 7 3.07 4.66 8.82
CA LEU A 7 2.37 4.17 10.00
C LEU A 7 1.38 5.18 10.59
N GLU A 8 1.38 6.45 10.16
CA GLU A 8 0.50 7.49 10.73
C GLU A 8 -0.92 7.46 10.14
N ASP A 9 -1.13 6.80 9.00
CA ASP A 9 -2.46 6.53 8.46
C ASP A 9 -2.87 5.08 8.74
N GLY A 10 -3.46 4.87 9.92
CA GLY A 10 -3.99 3.57 10.35
C GLY A 10 -5.03 3.00 9.37
N GLU A 11 -5.72 3.85 8.62
CA GLU A 11 -6.68 3.43 7.60
C GLU A 11 -5.96 2.82 6.39
N THR A 12 -4.90 3.47 5.88
CA THR A 12 -4.09 2.92 4.79
C THR A 12 -3.43 1.59 5.17
N PHE A 13 -2.92 1.45 6.39
CA PHE A 13 -2.35 0.18 6.85
C PHE A 13 -3.41 -0.92 6.93
N SER A 14 -4.58 -0.62 7.49
CA SER A 14 -5.70 -1.55 7.58
C SER A 14 -6.17 -1.99 6.18
N LEU A 15 -6.27 -1.05 5.23
CA LEU A 15 -6.66 -1.32 3.85
C LEU A 15 -5.69 -2.28 3.14
N ILE A 16 -4.38 -2.12 3.31
CA ILE A 16 -3.38 -3.03 2.73
C ILE A 16 -3.53 -4.45 3.30
N ILE A 17 -3.82 -4.59 4.60
CA ILE A 17 -4.06 -5.90 5.22
C ILE A 17 -5.31 -6.54 4.60
N GLN A 18 -6.42 -5.82 4.55
CA GLN A 18 -7.68 -6.32 3.98
C GLN A 18 -7.50 -6.78 2.53
N LEU A 19 -6.83 -5.98 1.70
CA LEU A 19 -6.54 -6.36 0.31
C LEU A 19 -5.63 -7.59 0.21
N THR A 20 -4.71 -7.77 1.16
CA THR A 20 -3.84 -8.96 1.21
C THR A 20 -4.62 -10.21 1.58
N ASP A 21 -5.55 -10.10 2.53
CA ASP A 21 -6.43 -11.19 2.93
C ASP A 21 -7.36 -11.59 1.77
N ILE A 22 -7.93 -10.60 1.06
CA ILE A 22 -8.75 -10.81 -0.14
C ILE A 22 -7.93 -11.52 -1.22
N ALA A 23 -6.72 -11.06 -1.51
CA ALA A 23 -5.87 -11.66 -2.52
C ALA A 23 -5.51 -13.11 -2.18
N THR A 24 -5.22 -13.39 -0.90
CA THR A 24 -4.89 -14.73 -0.41
C THR A 24 -6.08 -15.67 -0.54
N ALA A 25 -7.25 -15.26 -0.02
CA ALA A 25 -8.45 -16.05 -0.07
C ALA A 25 -8.94 -16.27 -1.52
N ALA A 26 -8.79 -15.27 -2.40
CA ALA A 26 -9.10 -15.40 -3.82
C ALA A 26 -8.15 -16.39 -4.51
N HIS A 27 -6.85 -16.35 -4.18
CA HIS A 27 -5.88 -17.31 -4.69
C HIS A 27 -6.19 -18.75 -4.27
N GLU A 28 -6.53 -18.97 -2.99
CA GLU A 28 -6.93 -20.28 -2.46
C GLU A 28 -8.19 -20.83 -3.14
N ARG A 29 -9.12 -19.96 -3.55
CA ARG A 29 -10.33 -20.34 -4.31
C ARG A 29 -10.09 -20.51 -5.82
N GLY A 30 -8.89 -20.21 -6.32
CA GLY A 30 -8.60 -20.19 -7.76
C GLY A 30 -9.18 -18.98 -8.51
N ASP A 31 -9.70 -17.99 -7.79
CA ASP A 31 -10.19 -16.73 -8.35
C ASP A 31 -9.02 -15.78 -8.60
N LEU A 32 -8.35 -15.98 -9.73
CA LEU A 32 -7.16 -15.21 -10.10
C LEU A 32 -7.49 -13.76 -10.46
N GLU A 33 -8.70 -13.49 -10.95
CA GLU A 33 -9.13 -12.14 -11.31
C GLU A 33 -9.24 -11.25 -10.07
N THR A 34 -9.93 -11.72 -9.03
CA THR A 34 -10.05 -10.99 -7.76
C THR A 34 -8.70 -10.83 -7.07
N ARG A 35 -7.86 -11.87 -7.11
CA ARG A 35 -6.48 -11.79 -6.61
C ARG A 35 -5.71 -10.66 -7.30
N ASP A 36 -5.72 -10.62 -8.64
CA ASP A 36 -4.92 -9.67 -9.40
C ASP A 36 -5.39 -8.23 -9.22
N LYS A 37 -6.71 -8.02 -9.10
CA LYS A 37 -7.28 -6.70 -8.76
C LYS A 37 -6.79 -6.21 -7.40
N ALA A 38 -6.91 -7.04 -6.36
CA ALA A 38 -6.47 -6.69 -5.02
C ALA A 38 -4.95 -6.40 -4.95
N LEU A 39 -4.15 -7.18 -5.67
CA LEU A 39 -2.70 -6.93 -5.76
C LEU A 39 -2.37 -5.63 -6.51
N GLU A 40 -3.13 -5.26 -7.53
CA GLU A 40 -2.91 -4.00 -8.24
C GLU A 40 -3.26 -2.79 -7.37
N GLU A 41 -4.34 -2.85 -6.60
CA GLU A 41 -4.69 -1.81 -5.63
C GLU A 41 -3.58 -1.62 -4.58
N ILE A 42 -3.02 -2.72 -4.05
CA ILE A 42 -1.87 -2.67 -3.14
C ILE A 42 -0.68 -1.97 -3.80
N LYS A 43 -0.40 -2.23 -5.09
CA LYS A 43 0.71 -1.57 -5.81
C LYS A 43 0.45 -0.07 -5.96
N VAL A 44 -0.78 0.35 -6.25
CA VAL A 44 -1.15 1.77 -6.36
C VAL A 44 -0.93 2.49 -5.04
N ILE A 45 -1.44 1.93 -3.94
CA ILE A 45 -1.27 2.48 -2.58
C ILE A 45 0.23 2.61 -2.25
N ARG A 46 1.02 1.56 -2.49
CA ARG A 46 2.48 1.60 -2.27
C ARG A 46 3.18 2.67 -3.11
N LYS A 47 2.78 2.87 -4.36
CA LYS A 47 3.33 3.95 -5.21
C LYS A 47 3.00 5.33 -4.65
N GLN A 48 1.76 5.57 -4.22
CA GLN A 48 1.33 6.84 -3.63
C GLN A 48 2.13 7.15 -2.37
N ILE A 49 2.27 6.16 -1.49
CA ILE A 49 3.08 6.24 -0.28
C ILE A 49 4.55 6.61 -0.61
N LEU A 50 5.16 5.92 -1.56
CA LEU A 50 6.54 6.19 -1.96
C LEU A 50 6.71 7.59 -2.60
N GLY A 51 5.71 8.06 -3.34
CA GLY A 51 5.66 9.42 -3.88
C GLY A 51 5.63 10.47 -2.77
N GLN A 52 4.74 10.32 -1.79
CA GLN A 52 4.63 11.23 -0.63
C GLN A 52 5.92 11.28 0.20
N ILE A 53 6.61 10.15 0.36
CA ILE A 53 7.90 10.10 1.05
C ILE A 53 8.97 10.89 0.27
N LYS A 54 9.01 10.79 -1.06
CA LYS A 54 9.96 11.55 -1.88
C LYS A 54 9.72 13.06 -1.78
N GLU A 55 8.47 13.49 -1.91
CA GLU A 55 8.09 14.91 -1.79
C GLU A 55 8.39 15.48 -0.40
N SER A 56 8.07 14.71 0.66
CA SER A 56 8.34 15.13 2.04
C SER A 56 9.84 15.26 2.34
N ASN A 57 10.70 14.43 1.74
CA ASN A 57 12.16 14.55 1.90
C ASN A 57 12.75 15.72 1.12
N HIS A 58 12.12 16.12 0.01
CA HIS A 58 12.58 17.28 -0.77
C HIS A 58 12.30 18.61 -0.04
N ASN A 59 11.18 18.69 0.69
CA ASN A 59 10.78 19.90 1.40
C ASN A 59 11.58 20.17 2.69
N LEU A 60 12.18 19.13 3.30
CA LEU A 60 13.02 19.27 4.50
C LEU A 60 14.46 19.73 4.20
N ASN A 61 14.88 19.66 2.93
CA ASN A 61 16.24 20.02 2.53
C ASN A 61 16.37 21.47 2.01
N ASN A 62 15.27 22.24 2.03
CA ASN A 62 15.19 23.62 1.53
C ASN A 62 14.89 24.66 2.65
N GLN A 63 15.15 24.33 3.91
CA GLN A 63 15.08 25.28 5.04
C GLN A 63 16.45 25.56 5.65
#